data_AF-A0A936ND95-F1
#
_entry.id   AF-A0A936ND95-F1
#
_cell.length_a   1.000
_cell.length_b   1.000
_cell.length_c   1.000
_cell.angle_alpha   90.00
_cell.angle_beta   90.00
_cell.angle_gamma   90.00
#
_symmetry.space_group_name_H-M   'P 1'
#
loop_
_entity.id
_entity.type
_entity.pdbx_description
1 polymer ?
#
loop_
_entity_poly.entity_id
_entity_poly.type
_entity_poly.pdbx_seq_one_letter_code
_entity_poly.pdbx_strand_id
1 'polypeptide(L)'
;MTMTPPGGGWPPDEQSAERMRRQRALAERLAEQQRLDAYRRQVHAEFGAHADDHAGSGHRGQRRRRTGRRQRQSGNRFVAMLAVVALVAGVLTAERWSDSGAGGIGWTGSGTVFGQRTTAEGRPSPPSDASDTPLGNPPPRPQPGGSYAFVQMRPDAPDKPVTYDPCRTIRYVVNDAAAPPGADVMLAQAIDATSAATGLVFEYSGTTDEAPDVKREAYQPDRYGDQWAPVVIGWTTPEQQPDLADAVAGQGGSAWLEVDDVEVDGRRVTTATFVTGVIALDGPQIEMIARESPQGVAAARAVVLHELGHVVGLQHVNDPTELMNPENSAGVTDFAAGDLLGLNELGRGPCTPEI
;
A
#
# COMPACT_ATOMS: atom_id res chain seq x y z
N MET A 1 1.54 -56.95 54.11
CA MET A 1 1.80 -56.59 52.70
C MET A 1 1.10 -55.26 52.44
N THR A 2 1.85 -54.17 52.49
CA THR A 2 1.37 -52.80 52.24
C THR A 2 1.45 -52.52 50.75
N MET A 3 0.30 -52.32 50.08
CA MET A 3 0.24 -51.90 48.69
C MET A 3 0.45 -50.38 48.59
N THR A 4 1.51 -49.99 47.88
CA THR A 4 1.77 -48.62 47.45
C THR A 4 0.88 -48.29 46.23
N PRO A 5 0.25 -47.10 46.15
CA PRO A 5 -0.51 -46.73 44.96
C PRO A 5 0.44 -46.34 43.81
N PRO A 6 0.08 -46.60 42.54
CA PRO A 6 0.88 -46.14 41.41
C PRO A 6 0.73 -44.62 41.27
N GLY A 7 1.85 -43.91 41.41
CA GLY A 7 1.97 -42.52 41.00
C GLY A 7 2.10 -42.45 39.49
N GLY A 8 1.13 -41.83 38.82
CA GLY A 8 1.18 -41.59 37.39
C GLY A 8 -0.03 -40.77 36.96
N GLY A 9 0.17 -39.45 36.82
CA GLY A 9 -0.83 -38.60 36.18
C GLY A 9 -1.00 -39.02 34.73
N TRP A 10 -2.25 -39.25 34.33
CA TRP A 10 -2.60 -39.53 32.93
C TRP A 10 -2.16 -38.36 32.05
N PRO A 11 -1.56 -38.61 30.87
CA PRO A 11 -1.31 -37.53 29.92
C PRO A 11 -2.65 -36.86 29.55
N PRO A 12 -2.70 -35.52 29.41
CA PRO A 12 -3.92 -34.84 29.04
C PRO A 12 -4.44 -35.40 27.72
N ASP A 13 -5.74 -35.67 27.63
CA ASP A 13 -6.35 -36.05 26.36
C ASP A 13 -6.06 -34.98 25.28
N GLU A 14 -6.00 -35.42 24.03
CA GLU A 14 -5.57 -34.60 22.89
C GLU A 14 -6.41 -33.32 22.76
N GLN A 15 -7.70 -33.39 23.10
CA GLN A 15 -8.61 -32.24 23.13
C GLN A 15 -8.24 -31.22 24.21
N SER A 16 -7.78 -31.67 25.37
CA SER A 16 -7.32 -30.82 26.46
C SER A 16 -5.98 -30.16 26.14
N ALA A 17 -5.07 -30.88 25.48
CA ALA A 17 -3.83 -30.31 24.96
C ALA A 17 -4.09 -29.23 23.90
N GLU A 18 -5.03 -29.46 23.00
CA GLU A 18 -5.41 -28.48 21.97
C GLU A 18 -6.10 -27.24 22.56
N ARG A 19 -7.02 -27.42 23.53
CA ARG A 19 -7.63 -26.31 24.27
C ARG A 19 -6.57 -25.45 24.97
N MET A 20 -5.57 -26.06 25.61
CA MET A 20 -4.47 -25.32 26.24
C MET A 20 -3.60 -24.56 25.22
N ARG A 21 -3.33 -25.12 24.04
CA ARG A 21 -2.61 -24.43 22.96
C ARG A 21 -3.38 -23.21 22.47
N ARG A 22 -4.69 -23.35 22.23
CA ARG A 22 -5.56 -22.23 21.80
C ARG A 22 -5.64 -21.12 22.85
N GLN A 23 -5.73 -21.49 24.13
CA GLN A 23 -5.74 -20.52 25.23
C GLN A 23 -4.43 -19.74 25.36
N ARG A 24 -3.28 -20.42 25.16
CA ARG A 24 -1.96 -19.75 25.15
C ARG A 24 -1.82 -18.79 23.97
N ALA A 25 -2.17 -19.23 22.76
CA ALA A 25 -2.12 -18.37 21.58
C ALA A 25 -3.03 -17.14 21.72
N LEU A 26 -4.22 -17.30 22.32
CA LEU A 26 -5.12 -16.17 22.60
C LEU A 26 -4.54 -15.22 23.66
N ALA A 27 -3.90 -15.75 24.71
CA ALA A 27 -3.24 -14.94 25.73
C ALA A 27 -2.04 -14.15 25.16
N GLU A 28 -1.27 -14.76 24.25
CA GLU A 28 -0.16 -14.11 23.55
C GLU A 28 -0.66 -12.96 22.66
N ARG A 29 -1.70 -13.20 21.86
CA ARG A 29 -2.34 -12.16 21.02
C ARG A 29 -2.88 -10.99 21.86
N LEU A 30 -3.52 -11.28 22.99
CA LEU A 30 -4.03 -10.23 23.89
C LEU A 30 -2.90 -9.42 24.52
N ALA A 31 -1.79 -10.07 24.90
CA ALA A 31 -0.62 -9.38 25.45
C ALA A 31 0.06 -8.47 24.41
N GLU A 32 0.13 -8.93 23.16
CA GLU A 32 0.63 -8.14 22.03
C GLU A 32 -0.27 -6.93 21.74
N GLN A 33 -1.58 -7.12 21.70
CA GLN A 33 -2.54 -6.03 21.50
C GLN A 33 -2.46 -4.98 22.62
N GLN A 34 -2.32 -5.42 23.88
CA GLN A 34 -2.13 -4.50 25.01
C GLN A 34 -0.81 -3.72 24.93
N ARG A 35 0.25 -4.35 24.42
CA ARG A 35 1.54 -3.68 24.18
C ARG A 35 1.43 -2.62 23.09
N LEU A 36 0.74 -2.93 21.99
CA LEU A 36 0.48 -1.98 20.90
C LEU A 36 -0.39 -0.80 21.37
N ASP A 37 -1.42 -1.05 22.18
CA ASP A 37 -2.26 0.02 22.75
C ASP A 37 -1.49 0.92 23.72
N ALA A 38 -0.59 0.35 24.54
CA ALA A 38 0.28 1.12 25.43
C ALA A 38 1.26 1.99 24.63
N TYR A 39 1.84 1.44 23.56
CA TYR A 39 2.72 2.16 22.65
C TYR A 39 1.99 3.29 21.91
N ARG A 40 0.79 3.03 21.38
CA ARG A 40 -0.08 4.05 20.74
C ARG A 40 -0.34 5.24 21.67
N ARG A 41 -0.62 4.97 22.96
CA ARG A 41 -0.80 6.04 23.96
C ARG A 41 0.48 6.84 24.19
N GLN A 42 1.64 6.21 24.20
CA GLN A 42 2.93 6.90 24.36
C GLN A 42 3.23 7.80 23.15
N VAL A 43 3.05 7.30 21.94
CA VAL A 43 3.26 8.09 20.71
C VAL A 43 2.31 9.28 20.64
N HIS A 44 1.03 9.11 20.98
CA HIS A 44 0.10 10.24 21.06
C HIS A 44 0.51 11.30 22.09
N ALA A 45 1.11 10.89 23.22
CA ALA A 45 1.61 11.83 24.22
C ALA A 45 2.87 12.57 23.78
N GLU A 46 3.74 11.93 22.97
CA GLU A 46 4.99 12.51 22.48
C GLU A 46 4.80 13.41 21.25
N PHE A 47 3.81 13.12 20.39
CA PHE A 47 3.63 13.81 19.10
C PHE A 47 2.30 14.57 18.94
N GLY A 48 1.34 14.41 19.86
CA GLY A 48 -0.01 15.01 19.76
C GLY A 48 -0.13 16.49 20.17
N ALA A 49 0.92 17.13 20.69
CA ALA A 49 0.84 18.49 21.24
C ALA A 49 0.99 19.62 20.20
N HIS A 50 1.22 19.31 18.92
CA HIS A 50 1.55 20.32 17.90
C HIS A 50 0.37 20.75 16.99
N ALA A 51 -0.85 20.26 17.20
CA ALA A 51 -1.97 20.52 16.31
C ALA A 51 -2.77 21.81 16.61
N ASP A 52 -2.57 22.48 17.75
CA ASP A 52 -3.50 23.54 18.20
C ASP A 52 -3.07 25.00 17.93
N ASP A 53 -1.88 25.27 17.36
CA ASP A 53 -1.31 26.63 17.36
C ASP A 53 -1.45 27.45 16.06
N HIS A 54 -2.23 27.00 15.07
CA HIS A 54 -2.41 27.75 13.82
C HIS A 54 -3.87 28.12 13.52
N ALA A 55 -4.52 28.74 14.49
CA ALA A 55 -5.77 29.47 14.28
C ALA A 55 -5.65 30.91 14.81
N GLY A 56 -5.01 31.80 14.05
CA GLY A 56 -5.14 33.23 14.32
C GLY A 56 -4.10 34.14 13.68
N SER A 57 -4.37 34.65 12.48
CA SER A 57 -4.28 36.09 12.21
C SER A 57 -4.74 36.39 10.78
N GLY A 58 -5.60 37.40 10.67
CA GLY A 58 -6.24 37.79 9.43
C GLY A 58 -5.54 38.93 8.69
N HIS A 59 -6.12 39.18 7.51
CA HIS A 59 -6.32 40.46 6.85
C HIS A 59 -5.33 41.01 5.79
N ARG A 60 -5.94 41.19 4.60
CA ARG A 60 -6.04 42.41 3.76
C ARG A 60 -5.03 42.63 2.63
N GLY A 61 -5.63 42.80 1.44
CA GLY A 61 -5.14 43.62 0.32
C GLY A 61 -4.80 42.77 -0.91
N GLN A 62 -5.11 43.13 -2.15
CA GLN A 62 -5.69 44.33 -2.74
C GLN A 62 -6.22 43.97 -4.13
N ARG A 63 -7.35 44.57 -4.50
CA ARG A 63 -7.87 44.62 -5.87
C ARG A 63 -6.88 45.33 -6.80
N ARG A 64 -6.68 44.81 -8.02
CA ARG A 64 -6.43 45.66 -9.19
C ARG A 64 -7.06 45.08 -10.47
N ARG A 65 -7.93 45.90 -11.06
CA ARG A 65 -8.53 45.75 -12.40
C ARG A 65 -7.52 46.18 -13.48
N ARG A 66 -7.55 45.51 -14.63
CA ARG A 66 -7.28 46.07 -15.99
C ARG A 66 -7.73 45.01 -17.02
N THR A 67 -8.94 45.12 -17.57
CA THR A 67 -9.29 45.69 -18.89
C THR A 67 -8.43 45.20 -20.08
N GLY A 68 -8.95 44.17 -20.76
CA GLY A 68 -9.35 44.23 -22.17
C GLY A 68 -8.27 44.24 -23.26
N ARG A 69 -8.22 43.15 -24.04
CA ARG A 69 -8.15 43.24 -25.50
C ARG A 69 -8.72 41.97 -26.15
N ARG A 70 -9.79 42.15 -26.93
CA ARG A 70 -10.32 41.17 -27.89
C ARG A 70 -9.34 41.07 -29.06
N GLN A 71 -8.97 39.87 -29.47
CA GLN A 71 -8.63 39.59 -30.86
C GLN A 71 -9.18 38.22 -31.25
N ARG A 72 -9.77 38.20 -32.44
CA ARG A 72 -10.66 37.19 -33.02
C ARG A 72 -9.86 36.30 -33.98
N GLN A 73 -10.36 35.07 -34.17
CA GLN A 73 -10.10 34.12 -35.28
C GLN A 73 -8.71 33.48 -35.29
N SER A 74 -8.53 32.19 -35.60
CA SER A 74 -9.29 31.25 -36.44
C SER A 74 -9.05 29.81 -36.00
N GLY A 75 -10.00 28.91 -36.26
CA GLY A 75 -9.81 27.47 -36.04
C GLY A 75 -8.90 26.83 -37.08
N ASN A 76 -8.18 25.77 -36.67
CA ASN A 76 -8.35 24.44 -37.23
C ASN A 76 -7.63 23.39 -36.39
N ARG A 77 -8.28 22.23 -36.30
CA ARG A 77 -7.81 20.99 -35.69
C ARG A 77 -6.78 20.36 -36.65
N PHE A 78 -5.65 19.89 -36.14
CA PHE A 78 -5.03 18.64 -36.59
C PHE A 78 -4.09 18.10 -35.51
N VAL A 79 -4.33 16.83 -35.18
CA VAL A 79 -3.61 15.96 -34.26
C VAL A 79 -2.36 15.43 -34.96
N ALA A 80 -1.27 15.21 -34.21
CA ALA A 80 -0.42 14.01 -34.22
C ALA A 80 1.09 14.29 -34.10
N MET A 81 1.72 13.45 -33.27
CA MET A 81 3.17 13.17 -33.14
C MET A 81 4.06 14.26 -32.55
N LEU A 82 4.45 14.07 -31.28
CA LEU A 82 5.83 14.24 -30.79
C LEU A 82 5.92 13.70 -29.34
N ALA A 83 5.79 12.38 -29.18
CA ALA A 83 5.92 11.70 -27.87
C ALA A 83 7.10 10.69 -27.83
N VAL A 84 8.06 10.76 -28.76
CA VAL A 84 9.13 9.74 -28.86
C VAL A 84 10.55 10.34 -28.80
N VAL A 85 10.73 11.64 -28.52
CA VAL A 85 12.07 12.26 -28.44
C VAL A 85 12.52 12.61 -27.01
N ALA A 86 11.63 12.56 -26.01
CA ALA A 86 12.00 12.86 -24.62
C ALA A 86 12.74 11.71 -23.90
N LEU A 87 12.66 10.46 -24.41
CA LEU A 87 13.25 9.28 -23.77
C LEU A 87 14.76 9.08 -24.04
N VAL A 88 15.38 9.86 -24.93
CA VAL A 88 16.83 9.77 -25.22
C VAL A 88 17.61 10.99 -24.73
N ALA A 89 16.93 12.09 -24.37
CA ALA A 89 17.58 13.27 -23.81
C ALA A 89 17.77 13.21 -22.27
N GLY A 90 17.02 12.36 -21.56
CA GLY A 90 17.14 12.20 -20.10
C GLY A 90 18.37 11.38 -19.66
N VAL A 91 18.96 10.58 -20.56
CA VAL A 91 20.08 9.68 -20.23
C VAL A 91 21.45 10.37 -20.33
N LEU A 92 21.53 11.61 -20.83
CA LEU A 92 22.81 12.32 -21.02
C LEU A 92 23.04 13.53 -20.07
N THR A 93 22.22 13.71 -19.03
CA THR A 93 22.48 14.73 -18.00
C THR A 93 22.63 14.20 -16.57
N ALA A 94 22.57 12.88 -16.37
CA ALA A 94 22.79 12.26 -15.06
C ALA A 94 24.21 12.46 -14.51
N GLU A 95 25.18 12.87 -15.33
CA GLU A 95 26.57 13.09 -14.89
C GLU A 95 26.90 14.53 -14.46
N ARG A 96 25.91 15.40 -14.15
CA ARG A 96 26.24 16.78 -13.77
C ARG A 96 25.48 17.44 -12.62
N TRP A 97 24.82 16.66 -11.77
CA TRP A 97 24.21 17.16 -10.53
C TRP A 97 24.68 16.38 -9.28
N SER A 98 25.96 16.00 -9.26
CA SER A 98 26.68 15.66 -8.03
C SER A 98 27.53 16.86 -7.63
N ASP A 99 26.92 17.98 -7.22
CA ASP A 99 27.59 19.04 -6.43
C ASP A 99 26.64 20.21 -6.05
N SER A 100 25.51 19.89 -5.41
CA SER A 100 24.83 20.89 -4.57
C SER A 100 24.45 20.24 -3.25
N GLY A 101 25.20 20.59 -2.19
CA GLY A 101 25.02 20.13 -0.82
C GLY A 101 23.73 20.60 -0.16
N ALA A 102 22.59 20.14 -0.68
CA ALA A 102 21.32 20.08 0.02
C ALA A 102 21.08 18.59 0.36
N GLY A 103 21.45 18.19 1.58
CA GLY A 103 21.29 16.82 2.08
C GLY A 103 19.83 16.46 2.33
N GLY A 104 19.08 16.19 1.25
CA GLY A 104 17.78 15.54 1.30
C GLY A 104 17.94 14.03 1.19
N ILE A 105 17.23 13.29 2.05
CA ILE A 105 17.13 11.82 2.00
C ILE A 105 16.26 11.48 0.79
N GLY A 106 16.86 11.37 -0.38
CA GLY A 106 16.17 11.09 -1.63
C GLY A 106 16.16 9.58 -1.92
N TRP A 107 15.00 9.06 -2.30
CA TRP A 107 14.87 7.71 -2.85
C TRP A 107 14.02 7.77 -4.12
N THR A 108 14.20 6.79 -5.01
CA THR A 108 13.38 6.67 -6.22
C THR A 108 12.50 5.46 -6.13
N GLY A 109 11.20 5.61 -6.40
CA GLY A 109 10.32 4.49 -6.67
C GLY A 109 10.60 3.92 -8.04
N SER A 110 10.29 2.65 -8.26
CA SER A 110 10.37 2.07 -9.59
C SER A 110 9.43 2.81 -10.55
N GLY A 111 9.93 3.32 -11.68
CA GLY A 111 9.08 3.96 -12.70
C GLY A 111 8.07 3.01 -13.38
N THR A 112 8.07 1.72 -13.03
CA THR A 112 7.09 0.73 -13.47
C THR A 112 6.25 0.27 -12.28
N VAL A 113 5.00 0.72 -12.22
CA VAL A 113 4.00 0.15 -11.31
C VAL A 113 3.48 -1.16 -11.88
N PHE A 114 3.43 -2.19 -11.05
CA PHE A 114 2.92 -3.48 -11.51
C PHE A 114 1.41 -3.51 -11.57
N GLY A 115 0.95 -3.98 -12.73
CA GLY A 115 -0.43 -4.12 -13.04
C GLY A 115 -0.62 -5.26 -14.02
N GLN A 116 -0.89 -6.46 -13.51
CA GLN A 116 -1.12 -7.63 -14.35
C GLN A 116 -2.59 -8.01 -14.31
N ARG A 117 -3.24 -8.00 -15.49
CA ARG A 117 -4.53 -8.65 -15.66
C ARG A 117 -4.35 -10.16 -15.49
N THR A 118 -5.05 -10.75 -14.53
CA THR A 118 -5.14 -12.22 -14.40
C THR A 118 -6.35 -12.76 -15.17
N THR A 119 -6.34 -14.05 -15.50
CA THR A 119 -7.42 -14.72 -16.24
C THR A 119 -8.47 -15.33 -15.32
N ALA A 120 -9.70 -15.45 -15.82
CA ALA A 120 -10.77 -16.15 -15.11
C ALA A 120 -10.53 -17.67 -15.02
N GLU A 121 -9.75 -18.24 -15.96
CA GLU A 121 -9.23 -19.59 -15.86
C GLU A 121 -8.13 -19.61 -14.79
N GLY A 122 -8.31 -20.43 -13.75
CA GLY A 122 -7.38 -20.48 -12.61
C GLY A 122 -7.67 -19.44 -11.52
N ARG A 123 -8.93 -19.31 -11.10
CA ARG A 123 -9.32 -18.52 -9.92
C ARG A 123 -9.88 -19.43 -8.80
N PRO A 124 -9.81 -19.01 -7.53
CA PRO A 124 -10.42 -19.75 -6.42
C PRO A 124 -11.95 -19.79 -6.54
N SER A 125 -12.57 -20.66 -5.74
CA SER A 125 -14.01 -20.59 -5.47
C SER A 125 -14.35 -19.28 -4.77
N PRO A 126 -15.53 -18.67 -5.04
CA PRO A 126 -15.99 -17.51 -4.29
C PRO A 126 -16.00 -17.82 -2.79
N PRO A 127 -15.42 -16.96 -1.93
CA PRO A 127 -15.29 -17.24 -0.51
C PRO A 127 -16.67 -17.23 0.16
N SER A 128 -16.91 -18.26 0.97
CA SER A 128 -18.17 -18.42 1.71
C SER A 128 -18.35 -17.46 2.88
N ASP A 129 -17.28 -16.75 3.27
CA ASP A 129 -17.22 -15.83 4.42
C ASP A 129 -17.13 -14.35 4.01
N ALA A 130 -17.35 -14.02 2.73
CA ALA A 130 -17.43 -12.62 2.30
C ALA A 130 -18.58 -11.89 3.02
N SER A 131 -18.30 -10.66 3.47
CA SER A 131 -19.33 -9.79 4.05
C SER A 131 -20.20 -9.20 2.95
N ASP A 132 -21.47 -8.92 3.25
CA ASP A 132 -22.36 -8.17 2.34
C ASP A 132 -22.12 -6.65 2.43
N THR A 133 -21.36 -6.20 3.43
CA THR A 133 -21.02 -4.78 3.66
C THR A 133 -19.54 -4.58 3.95
N PRO A 134 -18.93 -3.42 3.59
CA PRO A 134 -17.53 -3.14 3.88
C PRO A 134 -17.14 -3.45 5.33
N LEU A 135 -15.97 -4.07 5.53
CA LEU A 135 -15.49 -4.48 6.85
C LEU A 135 -15.04 -3.29 7.70
N GLY A 136 -14.48 -2.27 7.05
CA GLY A 136 -14.08 -1.02 7.67
C GLY A 136 -14.85 0.18 7.11
N ASN A 137 -14.62 1.34 7.71
CA ASN A 137 -15.23 2.58 7.29
C ASN A 137 -14.14 3.53 6.76
N PRO A 138 -14.17 3.90 5.47
CA PRO A 138 -13.31 4.94 4.96
C PRO A 138 -13.49 6.24 5.75
N PRO A 139 -12.43 7.02 6.00
CA PRO A 139 -12.56 8.28 6.72
C PRO A 139 -13.45 9.26 5.93
N PRO A 140 -13.98 10.32 6.58
CA PRO A 140 -14.63 11.41 5.87
C PRO A 140 -13.74 11.91 4.73
N ARG A 141 -14.36 12.30 3.61
CA ARG A 141 -13.59 12.74 2.44
C ARG A 141 -12.62 13.88 2.83
N PRO A 142 -11.31 13.73 2.59
CA PRO A 142 -10.34 14.79 2.86
C PRO A 142 -10.68 16.08 2.12
N GLN A 143 -10.12 17.19 2.59
CA GLN A 143 -10.25 18.45 1.87
C GLN A 143 -9.57 18.36 0.49
N PRO A 144 -10.17 18.96 -0.56
CA PRO A 144 -9.53 19.01 -1.87
C PRO A 144 -8.15 19.67 -1.80
N GLY A 145 -7.16 19.06 -2.43
CA GLY A 145 -5.79 19.56 -2.52
C GLY A 145 -4.87 18.48 -3.09
N GLY A 146 -3.74 18.88 -3.65
CA GLY A 146 -2.77 17.93 -4.18
C GLY A 146 -3.17 17.26 -5.49
N SER A 147 -2.34 16.33 -5.93
CA SER A 147 -2.51 15.55 -7.17
C SER A 147 -2.61 14.07 -6.85
N TYR A 148 -3.48 13.33 -7.54
CA TYR A 148 -3.53 11.87 -7.46
C TYR A 148 -3.92 11.27 -8.80
N ALA A 149 -3.56 10.01 -8.99
CA ALA A 149 -3.91 9.20 -10.15
C ALA A 149 -4.09 7.74 -9.71
N PHE A 150 -4.68 6.92 -10.58
CA PHE A 150 -4.93 5.51 -10.32
C PHE A 150 -4.20 4.63 -11.33
N VAL A 151 -3.73 3.47 -10.88
CA VAL A 151 -2.98 2.54 -11.71
C VAL A 151 -3.85 1.90 -12.79
N GLN A 152 -5.15 1.76 -12.50
CA GLN A 152 -6.11 1.11 -13.38
C GLN A 152 -7.51 1.68 -13.18
N MET A 153 -8.22 1.91 -14.29
CA MET A 153 -9.62 2.33 -14.31
C MET A 153 -10.53 1.17 -14.70
N ARG A 154 -11.78 1.19 -14.20
CA ARG A 154 -12.77 0.15 -14.46
C ARG A 154 -13.30 0.22 -15.89
N PRO A 155 -13.57 -0.94 -16.54
CA PRO A 155 -14.14 -0.96 -17.88
C PRO A 155 -15.61 -0.50 -17.93
N ASP A 156 -16.42 -0.75 -16.89
CA ASP A 156 -17.82 -0.32 -16.82
C ASP A 156 -18.01 1.15 -16.43
N ALA A 157 -17.04 1.70 -15.70
CA ALA A 157 -17.07 3.06 -15.18
C ALA A 157 -15.66 3.67 -15.30
N PRO A 158 -15.30 4.23 -16.47
CA PRO A 158 -13.93 4.67 -16.76
C PRO A 158 -13.47 5.88 -15.93
N ASP A 159 -14.37 6.51 -15.16
CA ASP A 159 -14.09 7.53 -14.15
C ASP A 159 -13.91 6.95 -12.74
N LYS A 160 -14.03 5.63 -12.57
CA LYS A 160 -13.85 4.92 -11.30
C LYS A 160 -12.61 4.02 -11.35
N PRO A 161 -11.76 4.04 -10.32
CA PRO A 161 -10.61 3.15 -10.26
C PRO A 161 -11.03 1.71 -10.04
N VAL A 162 -10.18 0.79 -10.46
CA VAL A 162 -10.20 -0.58 -9.92
C VAL A 162 -9.78 -0.51 -8.45
N THR A 163 -10.46 -1.28 -7.60
CA THR A 163 -10.23 -1.29 -6.15
C THR A 163 -10.10 -2.72 -5.65
N TYR A 164 -9.62 -2.90 -4.42
CA TYR A 164 -9.90 -4.13 -3.67
C TYR A 164 -11.38 -4.18 -3.25
N ASP A 165 -11.89 -5.38 -3.00
CA ASP A 165 -13.19 -5.60 -2.38
C ASP A 165 -13.14 -5.22 -0.89
N PRO A 166 -13.80 -4.13 -0.45
CA PRO A 166 -13.74 -3.69 0.95
C PRO A 166 -14.59 -4.56 1.88
N CYS A 167 -15.42 -5.46 1.34
CA CYS A 167 -16.15 -6.47 2.11
C CYS A 167 -15.28 -7.67 2.51
N ARG A 168 -13.99 -7.65 2.16
CA ARG A 168 -13.05 -8.72 2.47
C ARG A 168 -11.77 -8.18 3.07
N THR A 169 -11.15 -9.05 3.85
CA THR A 169 -9.84 -8.78 4.41
C THR A 169 -8.78 -8.96 3.32
N ILE A 170 -7.88 -7.98 3.19
CA ILE A 170 -6.68 -8.07 2.37
C ILE A 170 -5.63 -8.81 3.19
N ARG A 171 -5.47 -10.11 2.93
CA ARG A 171 -4.44 -10.92 3.59
C ARG A 171 -3.09 -10.62 3.00
N TYR A 172 -2.08 -10.50 3.87
CA TYR A 172 -0.69 -10.35 3.44
C TYR A 172 0.22 -11.32 4.19
N VAL A 173 1.28 -11.74 3.52
CA VAL A 173 2.36 -12.57 4.07
C VAL A 173 3.67 -11.82 3.93
N VAL A 174 4.61 -12.09 4.82
CA VAL A 174 5.90 -11.39 4.84
C VAL A 174 7.03 -12.36 4.54
N ASN A 175 7.83 -12.04 3.52
CA ASN A 175 9.14 -12.65 3.33
C ASN A 175 10.18 -11.72 3.96
N ASP A 176 10.79 -12.16 5.05
CA ASP A 176 11.71 -11.37 5.89
C ASP A 176 13.20 -11.65 5.59
N ALA A 177 13.51 -12.31 4.48
CA ALA A 177 14.85 -12.80 4.17
C ALA A 177 15.94 -11.71 4.20
N ALA A 178 15.63 -10.50 3.74
CA ALA A 178 16.54 -9.36 3.79
C ALA A 178 16.01 -8.20 4.66
N ALA A 179 15.15 -8.49 5.66
CA ALA A 179 14.52 -7.44 6.45
C ALA A 179 15.55 -6.64 7.28
N PRO A 180 15.55 -5.29 7.20
CA PRO A 180 16.42 -4.46 8.03
C PRO A 180 15.91 -4.41 9.49
N PRO A 181 16.76 -4.00 10.45
CA PRO A 181 16.32 -3.77 11.82
C PRO A 181 15.12 -2.81 11.89
N GLY A 182 14.03 -3.21 12.56
CA GLY A 182 12.80 -2.42 12.69
C GLY A 182 11.84 -2.52 11.51
N ALA A 183 12.09 -3.42 10.55
CA ALA A 183 11.20 -3.71 9.42
C ALA A 183 9.75 -4.02 9.82
N ASP A 184 9.57 -4.79 10.89
CA ASP A 184 8.28 -5.16 11.46
C ASP A 184 7.47 -3.93 11.90
N VAL A 185 8.13 -3.00 12.60
CA VAL A 185 7.52 -1.75 13.06
C VAL A 185 7.18 -0.84 11.90
N MET A 186 8.10 -0.68 10.93
CA MET A 186 7.85 0.13 9.73
C MET A 186 6.66 -0.40 8.94
N LEU A 187 6.60 -1.72 8.73
CA LEU A 187 5.51 -2.36 8.02
C LEU A 187 4.18 -2.20 8.75
N ALA A 188 4.14 -2.47 10.06
CA ALA A 188 2.93 -2.32 10.86
C ALA A 188 2.39 -0.89 10.81
N GLN A 189 3.26 0.12 10.92
CA GLN A 189 2.86 1.53 10.81
C GLN A 189 2.32 1.88 9.42
N ALA A 190 2.94 1.36 8.36
CA ALA A 190 2.50 1.64 7.00
C ALA A 190 1.15 0.97 6.67
N ILE A 191 0.93 -0.25 7.14
CA ILE A 191 -0.36 -0.95 7.06
C ILE A 191 -1.43 -0.19 7.85
N ASP A 192 -1.14 0.27 9.07
CA ASP A 192 -2.08 1.05 9.88
C ASP A 192 -2.47 2.35 9.18
N ALA A 193 -1.50 3.09 8.63
CA ALA A 193 -1.75 4.33 7.90
C ALA A 193 -2.59 4.11 6.64
N THR A 194 -2.30 3.05 5.89
CA THR A 194 -3.05 2.67 4.68
C THR A 194 -4.48 2.25 5.02
N SER A 195 -4.65 1.44 6.07
CA SER A 195 -5.96 1.05 6.59
C SER A 195 -6.77 2.26 7.05
N ALA A 196 -6.15 3.22 7.74
CA ALA A 196 -6.81 4.43 8.21
C ALA A 196 -7.25 5.36 7.07
N ALA A 197 -6.46 5.47 6.00
CA ALA A 197 -6.76 6.34 4.85
C ALA A 197 -7.84 5.77 3.94
N THR A 198 -7.87 4.44 3.80
CA THR A 198 -8.77 3.73 2.88
C THR A 198 -10.02 3.20 3.58
N GLY A 199 -9.91 2.74 4.83
CA GLY A 199 -10.93 1.92 5.48
C GLY A 199 -10.87 0.44 5.11
N LEU A 200 -9.88 0.02 4.30
CA LEU A 200 -9.64 -1.40 4.00
C LEU A 200 -9.05 -2.09 5.23
N VAL A 201 -9.35 -3.38 5.39
CA VAL A 201 -8.89 -4.19 6.52
C VAL A 201 -7.80 -5.15 6.04
N PHE A 202 -6.63 -5.07 6.65
CA PHE A 202 -5.50 -5.95 6.36
C PHE A 202 -5.33 -6.99 7.46
N GLU A 203 -4.96 -8.22 7.09
CA GLU A 203 -4.65 -9.30 8.03
C GLU A 203 -3.30 -9.92 7.72
N TYR A 204 -2.43 -9.95 8.73
CA TYR A 204 -1.19 -10.68 8.67
C TYR A 204 -1.46 -12.19 8.69
N SER A 205 -1.06 -12.87 7.63
CA SER A 205 -1.26 -14.31 7.43
C SER A 205 0.02 -15.13 7.66
N GLY A 206 1.03 -14.56 8.32
CA GLY A 206 2.28 -15.24 8.66
C GLY A 206 3.45 -14.93 7.72
N THR A 207 4.58 -15.60 7.95
CA THR A 207 5.77 -15.49 7.10
C THR A 207 5.69 -16.42 5.89
N THR A 208 6.44 -16.10 4.84
CA THR A 208 6.49 -16.87 3.59
C THR A 208 7.93 -16.92 3.07
N ASP A 209 8.29 -18.01 2.39
CA ASP A 209 9.52 -18.11 1.59
C ASP A 209 9.31 -17.77 0.10
N GLU A 210 8.09 -17.37 -0.30
CA GLU A 210 7.81 -16.90 -1.65
C GLU A 210 8.58 -15.60 -1.90
N ALA A 211 9.41 -15.58 -2.95
CA ALA A 211 10.08 -14.36 -3.38
C ALA A 211 9.04 -13.33 -3.86
N PRO A 212 9.29 -12.02 -3.70
CA PRO A 212 8.38 -10.98 -4.19
C PRO A 212 8.47 -10.84 -5.72
N ASP A 213 8.11 -11.91 -6.45
CA ASP A 213 8.08 -11.94 -7.91
C ASP A 213 6.78 -11.33 -8.42
N VAL A 214 6.95 -10.42 -9.36
CA VAL A 214 5.92 -9.58 -9.96
C VAL A 214 5.14 -10.31 -11.04
N LYS A 215 5.67 -11.46 -11.49
CA LYS A 215 5.03 -12.39 -12.42
C LYS A 215 4.35 -13.56 -11.72
N ARG A 216 4.31 -13.56 -10.39
CA ARG A 216 3.67 -14.62 -9.62
C ARG A 216 2.21 -14.80 -10.02
N GLU A 217 1.74 -16.04 -10.00
CA GLU A 217 0.34 -16.34 -10.26
C GLU A 217 -0.54 -15.78 -9.14
N ALA A 218 -1.68 -15.19 -9.51
CA ALA A 218 -2.62 -14.64 -8.55
C ALA A 218 -3.31 -15.72 -7.72
N TYR A 219 -3.44 -16.93 -8.27
CA TYR A 219 -4.01 -18.10 -7.61
C TYR A 219 -2.96 -19.21 -7.54
N GLN A 220 -2.61 -19.65 -6.32
CA GLN A 220 -1.57 -20.66 -6.09
C GLN A 220 -2.11 -21.73 -5.12
N PRO A 221 -2.96 -22.68 -5.59
CA PRO A 221 -3.67 -23.60 -4.71
C PRO A 221 -2.75 -24.55 -3.93
N ASP A 222 -1.63 -24.96 -4.52
CA ASP A 222 -0.67 -25.85 -3.84
C ASP A 222 0.00 -25.18 -2.63
N ARG A 223 0.04 -23.84 -2.60
CA ARG A 223 0.69 -23.04 -1.56
C ARG A 223 -0.30 -22.41 -0.59
N TYR A 224 -1.33 -21.76 -1.13
CA TYR A 224 -2.28 -20.96 -0.35
C TYR A 224 -3.69 -21.57 -0.29
N GLY A 225 -3.94 -22.69 -0.97
CA GLY A 225 -5.25 -23.33 -1.02
C GLY A 225 -6.25 -22.61 -1.94
N ASP A 226 -7.54 -22.93 -1.78
CA ASP A 226 -8.64 -22.39 -2.58
C ASP A 226 -9.00 -20.94 -2.20
N GLN A 227 -8.04 -20.02 -2.38
CA GLN A 227 -8.18 -18.58 -2.20
C GLN A 227 -7.20 -17.85 -3.09
N TRP A 228 -7.44 -16.56 -3.33
CA TRP A 228 -6.43 -15.70 -3.95
C TRP A 228 -5.16 -15.73 -3.09
N ALA A 229 -4.00 -15.78 -3.74
CA ALA A 229 -2.75 -15.67 -3.02
C ALA A 229 -2.76 -14.37 -2.20
N PRO A 230 -2.24 -14.35 -0.95
CA PRO A 230 -2.13 -13.13 -0.18
C PRO A 230 -1.19 -12.13 -0.86
N VAL A 231 -1.28 -10.85 -0.48
CA VAL A 231 -0.28 -9.85 -0.85
C VAL A 231 1.07 -10.28 -0.28
N VAL A 232 2.08 -10.41 -1.13
CA VAL A 232 3.44 -10.75 -0.68
C VAL A 232 4.20 -9.47 -0.41
N ILE A 233 4.66 -9.28 0.83
CA ILE A 233 5.52 -8.16 1.21
C ILE A 233 6.90 -8.74 1.50
N GLY A 234 7.82 -8.59 0.55
CA GLY A 234 9.13 -9.22 0.59
C GLY A 234 10.27 -8.22 0.76
N TRP A 235 11.09 -8.44 1.77
CA TRP A 235 12.40 -7.82 1.92
C TRP A 235 13.43 -8.65 1.14
N THR A 236 14.03 -8.02 0.14
CA THR A 236 14.92 -8.65 -0.84
C THR A 236 16.17 -7.79 -1.05
N THR A 237 17.02 -8.17 -1.99
CA THR A 237 18.18 -7.40 -2.43
C THR A 237 18.19 -7.24 -3.96
N PRO A 238 18.96 -6.29 -4.52
CA PRO A 238 19.12 -6.14 -5.96
C PRO A 238 19.74 -7.36 -6.67
N GLU A 239 20.50 -8.20 -5.96
CA GLU A 239 21.03 -9.45 -6.52
C GLU A 239 19.93 -10.49 -6.78
N GLN A 240 18.87 -10.48 -5.96
CA GLN A 240 17.73 -11.38 -6.09
C GLN A 240 16.62 -10.79 -6.96
N GLN A 241 16.46 -9.46 -6.92
CA GLN A 241 15.50 -8.71 -7.71
C GLN A 241 16.23 -7.57 -8.44
N PRO A 242 16.77 -7.82 -9.66
CA PRO A 242 17.55 -6.83 -10.40
C PRO A 242 16.80 -5.53 -10.73
N ASP A 243 15.47 -5.55 -10.72
CA ASP A 243 14.62 -4.36 -10.93
C ASP A 243 14.73 -3.34 -9.77
N LEU A 244 15.32 -3.74 -8.63
CA LEU A 244 15.64 -2.87 -7.49
C LEU A 244 17.06 -2.29 -7.54
N ALA A 245 17.80 -2.48 -8.63
CA ALA A 245 19.15 -1.93 -8.73
C ALA A 245 19.17 -0.39 -8.68
N ASP A 246 20.36 0.15 -8.45
CA ASP A 246 20.65 1.58 -8.34
C ASP A 246 19.96 2.25 -7.13
N ALA A 247 19.02 3.17 -7.36
CA ALA A 247 18.38 3.97 -6.31
C ALA A 247 16.95 3.51 -5.99
N VAL A 248 16.51 2.38 -6.53
CA VAL A 248 15.15 1.86 -6.39
C VAL A 248 14.96 1.13 -5.05
N ALA A 249 14.44 1.85 -4.06
CA ALA A 249 14.28 1.31 -2.71
C ALA A 249 13.09 0.33 -2.57
N GLY A 250 12.17 0.34 -3.53
CA GLY A 250 10.99 -0.49 -3.50
C GLY A 250 10.24 -0.54 -4.83
N GLN A 251 9.39 -1.55 -4.92
CA GLN A 251 8.47 -1.72 -6.04
C GLN A 251 7.21 -2.46 -5.61
N GLY A 252 6.05 -1.87 -5.88
CA GLY A 252 4.75 -2.36 -5.49
C GLY A 252 3.74 -2.39 -6.63
N GLY A 253 2.73 -3.23 -6.48
CA GLY A 253 1.58 -3.25 -7.38
C GLY A 253 0.65 -4.42 -7.14
N SER A 254 -0.42 -4.47 -7.93
CA SER A 254 -1.50 -5.44 -7.77
C SER A 254 -1.90 -6.10 -9.08
N ALA A 255 -2.27 -7.38 -8.99
CA ALA A 255 -2.98 -8.06 -10.04
C ALA A 255 -4.48 -7.79 -9.91
N TRP A 256 -5.15 -7.58 -11.05
CA TRP A 256 -6.61 -7.45 -11.09
C TRP A 256 -7.24 -8.52 -11.98
N LEU A 257 -8.44 -8.91 -11.61
CA LEU A 257 -9.30 -9.76 -12.41
C LEU A 257 -10.40 -8.90 -13.04
N GLU A 258 -10.55 -8.99 -14.36
CA GLU A 258 -11.74 -8.50 -15.05
C GLU A 258 -12.77 -9.63 -15.08
N VAL A 259 -13.99 -9.35 -14.64
CA VAL A 259 -15.08 -10.32 -14.56
C VAL A 259 -16.29 -9.78 -15.27
N ASP A 260 -16.82 -10.60 -16.17
CA ASP A 260 -18.03 -10.32 -16.91
C ASP A 260 -19.27 -10.71 -16.09
N ASP A 261 -20.36 -10.00 -16.32
CA ASP A 261 -21.69 -10.37 -15.83
C ASP A 261 -21.77 -10.46 -14.29
N VAL A 262 -21.14 -9.50 -13.59
CA VAL A 262 -21.16 -9.35 -12.12
C VAL A 262 -22.21 -8.32 -11.72
N GLU A 263 -22.92 -8.53 -10.61
CA GLU A 263 -23.86 -7.53 -10.10
C GLU A 263 -23.11 -6.44 -9.32
N VAL A 264 -23.07 -5.23 -9.88
CA VAL A 264 -22.56 -4.04 -9.21
C VAL A 264 -23.66 -2.99 -9.20
N ASP A 265 -23.98 -2.47 -8.01
CA ASP A 265 -25.04 -1.47 -7.80
C ASP A 265 -26.38 -1.85 -8.48
N GLY A 266 -26.74 -3.14 -8.42
CA GLY A 266 -27.97 -3.70 -9.00
C GLY A 266 -27.98 -3.79 -10.53
N ARG A 267 -26.81 -3.73 -11.19
CA ARG A 267 -26.66 -3.90 -12.65
C ARG A 267 -25.63 -4.96 -12.95
N ARG A 268 -25.91 -5.80 -13.95
CA ARG A 268 -24.92 -6.76 -14.48
C ARG A 268 -23.96 -6.05 -15.44
N VAL A 269 -22.68 -6.05 -15.12
CA VAL A 269 -21.64 -5.33 -15.86
C VAL A 269 -20.36 -6.17 -15.98
N THR A 270 -19.49 -5.80 -16.93
CA THR A 270 -18.09 -6.22 -16.92
C THR A 270 -17.32 -5.25 -16.06
N THR A 271 -16.70 -5.73 -14.98
CA THR A 271 -15.93 -4.88 -14.06
C THR A 271 -14.58 -5.48 -13.76
N ALA A 272 -13.76 -4.79 -12.96
CA ALA A 272 -12.47 -5.31 -12.51
C ALA A 272 -12.22 -4.99 -11.03
N THR A 273 -11.56 -5.93 -10.34
CA THR A 273 -11.15 -5.80 -8.93
C THR A 273 -9.70 -6.24 -8.76
N PHE A 274 -8.97 -5.61 -7.84
CA PHE A 274 -7.71 -6.16 -7.36
C PHE A 274 -7.98 -7.42 -6.54
N VAL A 275 -7.17 -8.45 -6.78
CA VAL A 275 -7.31 -9.76 -6.13
C VAL A 275 -6.09 -10.13 -5.31
N THR A 276 -4.93 -9.58 -5.64
CA THR A 276 -3.69 -9.77 -4.90
C THR A 276 -2.63 -8.76 -5.30
N GLY A 277 -1.51 -8.72 -4.60
CA GLY A 277 -0.40 -7.81 -4.90
C GLY A 277 0.96 -8.29 -4.43
N VAL A 278 1.97 -7.49 -4.72
CA VAL A 278 3.35 -7.75 -4.33
C VAL A 278 4.02 -6.42 -3.99
N ILE A 279 4.89 -6.47 -2.99
CA ILE A 279 5.85 -5.42 -2.65
C ILE A 279 7.22 -6.09 -2.54
N ALA A 280 8.15 -5.65 -3.37
CA ALA A 280 9.58 -5.94 -3.24
C ALA A 280 10.27 -4.72 -2.62
N LEU A 281 11.00 -4.91 -1.53
CA LEU A 281 11.69 -3.85 -0.79
C LEU A 281 13.18 -4.18 -0.72
N ASP A 282 14.05 -3.26 -1.14
CA ASP A 282 15.49 -3.39 -0.97
C ASP A 282 15.84 -3.16 0.52
N GLY A 283 16.03 -4.25 1.24
CA GLY A 283 16.35 -4.22 2.67
C GLY A 283 17.63 -3.43 2.98
N PRO A 284 18.77 -3.77 2.36
CA PRO A 284 20.01 -3.00 2.48
C PRO A 284 19.85 -1.51 2.19
N GLN A 285 19.14 -1.12 1.12
CA GLN A 285 18.94 0.30 0.80
C GLN A 285 18.06 1.00 1.84
N ILE A 286 16.97 0.36 2.28
CA ILE A 286 16.10 0.91 3.32
C ILE A 286 16.85 1.05 4.66
N GLU A 287 17.76 0.12 4.99
CA GLU A 287 18.63 0.26 6.17
C GLU A 287 19.56 1.47 6.06
N MET A 288 20.13 1.72 4.87
CA MET A 288 20.96 2.90 4.62
C MET A 288 20.15 4.20 4.81
N ILE A 289 18.97 4.28 4.21
CA ILE A 289 18.04 5.42 4.35
C ILE A 289 17.70 5.64 5.84
N ALA A 290 17.37 4.57 6.56
CA ALA A 290 17.00 4.64 7.98
C ALA A 290 18.10 5.23 8.86
N ARG A 291 19.37 5.03 8.49
CA ARG A 291 20.56 5.43 9.26
C ARG A 291 21.15 6.77 8.85
N GLU A 292 20.72 7.33 7.71
CA GLU A 292 21.33 8.53 7.13
C GLU A 292 21.15 9.77 8.01
N SER A 293 20.03 9.87 8.74
CA SER A 293 19.75 11.02 9.61
C SER A 293 18.76 10.66 10.72
N PRO A 294 18.52 11.57 11.70
CA PRO A 294 17.45 11.39 12.68
C PRO A 294 16.04 11.22 12.07
N GLN A 295 15.82 11.76 10.86
CA GLN A 295 14.56 11.59 10.11
C GLN A 295 14.58 10.36 9.18
N GLY A 296 15.71 9.65 9.07
CA GLY A 296 15.89 8.52 8.16
C GLY A 296 14.88 7.40 8.37
N VAL A 297 14.52 7.09 9.61
CA VAL A 297 13.50 6.07 9.92
C VAL A 297 12.13 6.43 9.32
N ALA A 298 11.76 7.72 9.34
CA ALA A 298 10.50 8.16 8.73
C ALA A 298 10.57 8.07 7.21
N ALA A 299 11.72 8.40 6.59
CA ALA A 299 11.94 8.24 5.16
C ALA A 299 11.90 6.77 4.72
N ALA A 300 12.51 5.86 5.50
CA ALA A 300 12.47 4.42 5.27
C ALA A 300 11.05 3.87 5.33
N ARG A 301 10.24 4.29 6.33
CA ARG A 301 8.81 3.96 6.39
C ARG A 301 8.05 4.51 5.17
N ALA A 302 8.40 5.71 4.71
CA ALA A 302 7.74 6.35 3.58
C ALA A 302 7.86 5.54 2.28
N VAL A 303 8.98 4.84 2.07
CA VAL A 303 9.14 3.88 0.96
C VAL A 303 8.07 2.78 1.05
N VAL A 304 7.95 2.12 2.21
CA VAL A 304 6.95 1.06 2.42
C VAL A 304 5.53 1.58 2.22
N LEU A 305 5.26 2.80 2.68
CA LEU A 305 3.96 3.45 2.54
C LEU A 305 3.63 3.79 1.08
N HIS A 306 4.60 4.24 0.30
CA HIS A 306 4.45 4.50 -1.13
C HIS A 306 4.13 3.22 -1.90
N GLU A 307 4.87 2.13 -1.65
CA GLU A 307 4.61 0.86 -2.31
C GLU A 307 3.24 0.27 -1.92
N LEU A 308 2.81 0.44 -0.67
CA LEU A 308 1.43 0.12 -0.28
C LEU A 308 0.40 0.98 -1.01
N GLY A 309 0.70 2.26 -1.26
CA GLY A 309 -0.09 3.13 -2.13
C GLY A 309 -0.32 2.51 -3.50
N HIS A 310 0.73 1.98 -4.13
CA HIS A 310 0.62 1.25 -5.40
C HIS A 310 -0.20 -0.02 -5.29
N VAL A 311 0.00 -0.81 -4.24
CA VAL A 311 -0.80 -2.03 -4.02
C VAL A 311 -2.28 -1.67 -3.99
N VAL A 312 -2.70 -0.68 -3.19
CA VAL A 312 -4.12 -0.34 -3.07
C VAL A 312 -4.68 0.42 -4.29
N GLY A 313 -3.82 0.91 -5.19
CA GLY A 313 -4.22 1.36 -6.53
C GLY A 313 -3.83 2.80 -6.90
N LEU A 314 -3.02 3.50 -6.08
CA LEU A 314 -2.48 4.81 -6.45
C LEU A 314 -1.39 4.69 -7.51
N GLN A 315 -1.42 5.60 -8.49
CA GLN A 315 -0.37 5.77 -9.49
C GLN A 315 0.55 6.93 -9.10
N HIS A 316 1.76 6.92 -9.65
CA HIS A 316 2.66 8.07 -9.57
C HIS A 316 2.04 9.37 -10.07
N VAL A 317 2.44 10.46 -9.45
CA VAL A 317 2.14 11.83 -9.88
C VAL A 317 3.40 12.68 -9.88
N ASN A 318 3.50 13.64 -10.79
CA ASN A 318 4.65 14.55 -10.86
C ASN A 318 4.57 15.72 -9.86
N ASP A 319 3.83 15.55 -8.78
CA ASP A 319 3.65 16.56 -7.73
C ASP A 319 4.64 16.26 -6.60
N PRO A 320 5.68 17.09 -6.37
CA PRO A 320 6.70 16.82 -5.37
C PRO A 320 6.20 16.95 -3.94
N THR A 321 4.95 17.40 -3.75
CA THR A 321 4.34 17.51 -2.42
C THR A 321 3.56 16.26 -2.02
N GLU A 322 3.43 15.30 -2.94
CA GLU A 322 2.72 14.03 -2.72
C GLU A 322 3.71 12.90 -2.47
N LEU A 323 3.34 11.96 -1.60
CA LEU A 323 4.16 10.77 -1.34
C LEU A 323 4.26 9.91 -2.60
N MET A 324 3.22 9.88 -3.43
CA MET A 324 3.24 9.17 -4.72
C MET A 324 4.05 9.88 -5.81
N ASN A 325 4.92 10.82 -5.46
CA ASN A 325 5.97 11.27 -6.37
C ASN A 325 7.04 10.16 -6.54
N PRO A 326 7.42 9.78 -7.78
CA PRO A 326 8.43 8.73 -8.00
C PRO A 326 9.84 9.13 -7.56
N GLU A 327 10.11 10.42 -7.41
CA GLU A 327 11.39 10.99 -6.99
C GLU A 327 11.18 11.78 -5.69
N ASN A 328 11.03 11.08 -4.55
CA ASN A 328 10.73 11.69 -3.26
C ASN A 328 11.94 12.45 -2.70
N SER A 329 12.21 13.61 -3.29
CA SER A 329 13.29 14.53 -2.97
C SER A 329 12.85 15.64 -1.99
N ALA A 330 11.55 15.76 -1.75
CA ALA A 330 10.96 16.77 -0.87
C ALA A 330 10.87 16.33 0.59
N GLY A 331 11.24 15.08 0.91
CA GLY A 331 11.18 14.54 2.27
C GLY A 331 9.76 14.30 2.76
N VAL A 332 8.83 13.99 1.86
CA VAL A 332 7.46 13.61 2.22
C VAL A 332 7.50 12.24 2.86
N THR A 333 7.03 12.13 4.11
CA THR A 333 7.19 10.90 4.91
C THR A 333 5.87 10.20 5.26
N ASP A 334 4.74 10.80 4.88
CA ASP A 334 3.39 10.30 5.08
C ASP A 334 2.51 10.67 3.87
N PHE A 335 1.34 10.03 3.73
CA PHE A 335 0.38 10.38 2.68
C PHE A 335 -0.02 11.86 2.77
N ALA A 336 0.11 12.57 1.65
CA ALA A 336 -0.23 13.97 1.52
C ALA A 336 -1.66 14.16 0.99
N ALA A 337 -2.02 15.39 0.62
CA ALA A 337 -3.42 15.77 0.39
C ALA A 337 -4.03 15.03 -0.80
N GLY A 338 -3.31 14.92 -1.91
CA GLY A 338 -3.71 14.17 -3.10
C GLY A 338 -3.76 12.68 -2.81
N ASP A 339 -2.72 12.13 -2.20
CA ASP A 339 -2.65 10.71 -1.83
C ASP A 339 -3.87 10.30 -0.98
N LEU A 340 -4.17 11.07 0.06
CA LEU A 340 -5.31 10.82 0.96
C LEU A 340 -6.64 10.89 0.22
N LEU A 341 -6.82 11.78 -0.76
CA LEU A 341 -8.03 11.82 -1.60
C LEU A 341 -8.15 10.58 -2.47
N GLY A 342 -7.07 10.14 -3.11
CA GLY A 342 -7.05 8.92 -3.91
C GLY A 342 -7.34 7.67 -3.08
N LEU A 343 -6.69 7.53 -1.91
CA LEU A 343 -6.92 6.41 -0.98
C LEU A 343 -8.36 6.36 -0.47
N ASN A 344 -8.93 7.52 -0.20
CA ASN A 344 -10.32 7.65 0.20
C ASN A 344 -11.28 7.13 -0.90
N GLU A 345 -10.98 7.39 -2.17
CA GLU A 345 -11.75 6.86 -3.30
C GLU A 345 -11.55 5.35 -3.48
N LEU A 346 -10.32 4.86 -3.34
CA LEU A 346 -9.97 3.43 -3.46
C LEU A 346 -10.65 2.56 -2.39
N GLY A 347 -10.86 3.10 -1.19
CA GLY A 347 -11.58 2.41 -0.12
C GLY A 347 -13.10 2.35 -0.26
N ARG A 348 -13.67 3.03 -1.27
CA ARG A 348 -15.12 3.09 -1.54
C ARG A 348 -15.54 2.27 -2.76
N GLY A 349 -14.71 1.30 -3.14
CA GLY A 349 -15.05 0.32 -4.16
C GLY A 349 -16.34 -0.45 -3.85
N PRO A 350 -17.00 -1.02 -4.87
CA PRO A 350 -18.11 -1.93 -4.63
C PRO A 350 -17.61 -3.23 -3.99
N CYS A 351 -18.50 -3.91 -3.28
CA CYS A 351 -18.25 -5.30 -2.89
C CYS A 351 -18.51 -6.22 -4.08
N THR A 352 -17.72 -7.30 -4.19
CA THR A 352 -17.75 -8.21 -5.34
C THR A 352 -17.79 -9.66 -4.86
N PRO A 353 -18.86 -10.13 -4.20
CA PRO A 353 -18.94 -11.46 -3.57
C PRO A 353 -18.73 -12.64 -4.54
N GLU A 354 -18.86 -12.43 -5.85
CA GLU A 354 -18.70 -13.44 -6.90
C GLU A 354 -17.25 -13.72 -7.32
N ILE A 355 -16.29 -12.96 -6.79
CA ILE A 355 -14.85 -13.03 -7.10
C ILE A 355 -14.09 -13.76 -5.99
#